data_AF-A0A023FR27-F1
#
_entry.id   AF-A0A023FR27-F1
#
_cell.length_a   1.000
_cell.length_b   1.000
_cell.length_c   1.000
_cell.angle_alpha   90.00
_cell.angle_beta   90.00
_cell.angle_gamma   90.00
#
_symmetry.space_group_name_H-M   'P 1'
#
loop_
_entity.id
_entity.type
_entity.pdbx_description
1 polymer ?
#
loop_
_entity_poly.entity_id
_entity_poly.type
_entity_poly.pdbx_seq_one_letter_code
_entity_poly.pdbx_strand_id
1 'polypeptide(L)'
;MNRLTVFALAFSMLVGYISCAATGETDCQRRRREEQENTAHRANLLVPECDEHGDYKALQCFGEAVQGKPFCACYDKEFGQIKGPSKNIESCNCVRAHHEWEHSTDSNKGHEPQCNTTSGAYNQIQCNTDEHWCVDWDTGAQLGLKMNGGCSTDLSGMTCGVGGTHHGHSGDHHGESAHHHGASHDHSGSGSDGTSHHGDSGHHGDSSHHGDAGHH
;
A
#
# COMPACT_ATOMS: atom_id res chain seq x y z
N MET A 1 25.53 -55.80 -25.46
CA MET A 1 25.01 -54.80 -24.51
C MET A 1 23.55 -55.16 -24.24
N ASN A 2 23.24 -55.61 -23.02
CA ASN A 2 21.98 -56.30 -22.72
C ASN A 2 20.79 -55.36 -22.83
N ARG A 3 19.67 -55.84 -23.39
CA ARG A 3 18.41 -55.09 -23.50
C ARG A 3 17.95 -54.55 -22.15
N LEU A 4 18.22 -55.29 -21.07
CA LEU A 4 18.04 -54.89 -19.67
C LEU A 4 18.79 -53.60 -19.29
N THR A 5 20.00 -53.41 -19.81
CA THR A 5 20.82 -52.22 -19.53
C THR A 5 20.26 -50.98 -20.23
N VAL A 6 19.69 -51.14 -21.43
CA VAL A 6 19.02 -50.06 -22.18
C VAL A 6 17.72 -49.64 -21.48
N PHE A 7 16.91 -50.61 -21.03
CA PHE A 7 15.68 -50.31 -20.28
C PHE A 7 15.97 -49.62 -18.94
N ALA A 8 17.01 -50.04 -18.22
CA ALA A 8 17.41 -49.39 -16.96
C ALA A 8 17.84 -47.93 -17.17
N LEU A 9 18.63 -47.64 -18.20
CA LEU A 9 19.06 -46.26 -18.52
C LEU A 9 17.89 -45.38 -18.98
N ALA A 10 16.97 -45.94 -19.78
CA ALA A 10 15.76 -45.22 -20.20
C ALA A 10 14.84 -44.92 -19.02
N PHE A 11 14.70 -45.85 -18.07
CA PHE A 11 13.89 -45.65 -16.87
C PHE A 11 14.52 -44.61 -15.94
N SER A 12 15.84 -44.65 -15.72
CA SER A 12 16.54 -43.65 -14.92
C SER A 12 16.47 -42.24 -15.53
N MET A 13 16.54 -42.12 -16.86
CA MET A 13 16.32 -40.85 -17.57
C MET A 13 14.87 -40.36 -17.40
N LEU A 14 13.89 -41.25 -17.48
CA LEU A 14 12.48 -40.92 -17.31
C LEU A 14 12.18 -40.49 -15.87
N VAL A 15 12.73 -41.20 -14.88
CA VAL A 15 12.61 -40.87 -13.45
C VAL A 15 13.32 -39.55 -13.16
N GLY A 16 14.50 -39.30 -13.74
CA GLY A 16 15.19 -38.01 -13.63
C GLY A 16 14.41 -36.85 -14.24
N TYR A 17 13.80 -37.06 -15.41
CA TYR A 17 12.91 -36.08 -16.06
C TYR A 17 11.66 -35.79 -15.23
N ILE A 18 11.00 -36.83 -14.72
CA ILE A 18 9.82 -36.70 -13.85
C ILE A 18 10.19 -36.01 -12.53
N SER A 19 11.38 -36.28 -11.98
CA SER A 19 11.84 -35.64 -10.74
C SER A 19 12.17 -34.16 -10.93
N CYS A 20 12.78 -33.77 -12.06
CA CYS A 20 13.02 -32.35 -12.40
C CYS A 20 11.72 -31.58 -12.68
N ALA A 21 10.71 -32.22 -13.25
CA ALA A 21 9.41 -31.58 -13.50
C ALA A 21 8.53 -31.48 -12.24
N ALA A 22 8.90 -32.15 -11.14
CA ALA A 22 8.10 -32.27 -9.92
C ALA A 22 8.53 -31.34 -8.78
N THR A 23 9.55 -30.48 -8.97
CA THR A 23 9.77 -29.39 -8.03
C THR A 23 8.68 -28.36 -8.31
N GLY A 24 7.57 -28.42 -7.57
CA GLY A 24 6.51 -27.39 -7.59
C GLY A 24 6.98 -26.03 -7.05
N GLU A 25 8.26 -25.69 -7.25
CA GLU A 25 8.89 -24.45 -6.86
C GLU A 25 8.60 -23.39 -7.91
N THR A 26 8.01 -22.28 -7.48
CA THR A 26 7.66 -21.16 -8.35
C THR A 26 8.87 -20.26 -8.65
N ASP A 27 8.74 -19.34 -9.62
CA ASP A 27 9.81 -18.38 -9.93
C ASP A 27 10.20 -17.54 -8.71
N CYS A 28 9.21 -17.06 -7.93
CA CYS A 28 9.47 -16.30 -6.71
C CYS A 28 10.21 -17.12 -5.67
N GLN A 29 9.79 -18.36 -5.42
CA GLN A 29 10.43 -19.22 -4.42
C GLN A 29 11.88 -19.55 -4.78
N ARG A 30 12.12 -19.88 -6.05
CA ARG A 30 13.47 -20.12 -6.58
C ARG A 30 14.36 -18.89 -6.42
N ARG A 31 13.89 -17.71 -6.85
CA ARG A 31 14.64 -16.45 -6.71
C ARG A 31 14.90 -16.12 -5.25
N ARG A 32 13.89 -16.23 -4.38
CA ARG A 32 14.03 -16.02 -2.93
C ARG A 32 15.15 -16.88 -2.34
N ARG A 33 15.22 -18.16 -2.71
CA ARG A 33 16.28 -19.06 -2.25
C ARG A 33 17.66 -18.63 -2.74
N GLU A 34 17.80 -18.42 -4.05
CA GLU A 34 19.06 -17.99 -4.69
C GLU A 34 19.59 -16.69 -4.06
N GLU A 35 18.71 -15.72 -3.86
CA GLU A 35 19.03 -14.42 -3.27
C GLU A 35 19.40 -14.54 -1.80
N GLN A 36 18.67 -15.33 -1.01
CA GLN A 36 19.00 -15.57 0.40
C GLN A 36 20.37 -16.23 0.59
N GLU A 37 20.70 -17.21 -0.23
CA GLU A 37 22.00 -17.90 -0.20
C GLU A 37 23.14 -16.94 -0.58
N ASN A 38 22.89 -16.00 -1.50
CA ASN A 38 23.89 -15.05 -1.99
C ASN A 38 24.01 -13.79 -1.12
N THR A 39 22.99 -13.47 -0.32
CA THR A 39 22.98 -12.31 0.60
C THR A 39 24.04 -12.43 1.70
N ALA A 40 24.48 -13.65 2.03
CA ALA A 40 25.58 -13.90 2.97
C ALA A 40 26.91 -13.25 2.54
N HIS A 41 27.06 -12.89 1.26
CA HIS A 41 28.28 -12.27 0.73
C HIS A 41 28.06 -10.92 0.03
N ARG A 42 26.81 -10.47 -0.19
CA ARG A 42 26.49 -9.18 -0.82
C ARG A 42 25.26 -8.53 -0.18
N ALA A 43 25.49 -7.49 0.61
CA ALA A 43 24.48 -6.76 1.40
C ALA A 43 23.46 -5.91 0.59
N ASN A 44 23.21 -6.20 -0.69
CA ASN A 44 22.46 -5.29 -1.57
C ASN A 44 21.47 -5.96 -2.53
N LEU A 45 21.21 -7.27 -2.39
CA LEU A 45 20.23 -7.98 -3.21
C LEU A 45 18.90 -8.06 -2.46
N LEU A 46 17.84 -7.55 -3.09
CA LEU A 46 16.48 -7.57 -2.57
C LEU A 46 15.98 -9.02 -2.59
N VAL A 47 15.80 -9.62 -1.41
CA VAL A 47 15.16 -10.93 -1.29
C VAL A 47 13.65 -10.77 -1.54
N PRO A 48 13.09 -11.36 -2.61
CA PRO A 48 11.66 -11.21 -2.89
C PRO A 48 10.78 -11.89 -1.84
N GLU A 49 9.67 -11.25 -1.54
CA GLU A 49 8.55 -11.82 -0.80
C GLU A 49 7.58 -12.52 -1.72
N CYS A 50 7.30 -13.78 -1.39
CA CYS A 50 6.30 -14.60 -2.07
C CYS A 50 5.07 -14.75 -1.18
N ASP A 51 3.89 -14.91 -1.79
CA ASP A 51 2.68 -15.30 -1.09
C ASP A 51 2.59 -16.82 -0.86
N GLU A 52 1.46 -17.29 -0.32
CA GLU A 52 1.20 -18.70 -0.01
C GLU A 52 1.18 -19.62 -1.24
N HIS A 53 0.88 -19.07 -2.42
CA HIS A 53 0.88 -19.79 -3.70
C HIS A 53 2.27 -19.77 -4.36
N GLY A 54 3.21 -18.99 -3.81
CA GLY A 54 4.53 -18.78 -4.37
C GLY A 54 4.56 -17.72 -5.46
N ASP A 55 3.54 -16.87 -5.57
CA ASP A 55 3.58 -15.73 -6.48
C ASP A 55 4.27 -14.54 -5.82
N TYR A 56 4.80 -13.62 -6.61
CA TYR A 56 5.39 -12.39 -6.07
C TYR A 56 4.31 -11.54 -5.39
N LYS A 57 4.57 -11.16 -4.13
CA LYS A 57 3.74 -10.15 -3.48
C LYS A 57 3.89 -8.82 -4.22
N ALA A 58 2.79 -8.08 -4.34
CA ALA A 58 2.80 -6.75 -4.95
C ALA A 58 3.70 -5.78 -4.17
N LEU A 59 3.68 -5.88 -2.84
CA LEU A 59 4.44 -5.04 -1.93
C LEU A 59 5.76 -5.73 -1.59
N GLN A 60 6.87 -5.04 -1.83
CA GLN A 60 8.21 -5.50 -1.46
C GLN A 60 8.87 -4.43 -0.60
N CYS A 61 9.23 -4.76 0.63
CA CYS A 61 9.83 -3.83 1.59
C CYS A 61 11.30 -4.15 1.83
N PHE A 62 12.12 -3.12 1.98
CA PHE A 62 13.57 -3.27 2.15
C PHE A 62 14.20 -2.22 3.06
N GLY A 63 15.38 -2.59 3.56
CA GLY A 63 16.13 -1.82 4.55
C GLY A 63 15.61 -2.04 5.98
N GLU A 64 16.48 -1.76 6.95
CA GLU A 64 16.09 -1.77 8.35
C GLU A 64 15.24 -0.55 8.71
N ALA A 65 14.26 -0.77 9.58
CA ALA A 65 13.37 0.23 10.17
C ALA A 65 14.09 1.14 11.20
N VAL A 66 15.29 1.63 10.88
CA VAL A 66 16.18 2.32 11.84
C VAL A 66 15.53 3.60 12.41
N GLN A 67 14.56 4.19 11.71
CA GLN A 67 13.77 5.35 12.16
C GLN A 67 12.34 5.34 11.57
N GLY A 68 11.57 4.27 11.82
CA GLY A 68 10.19 4.15 11.38
C GLY A 68 9.97 3.05 10.34
N LYS A 69 8.97 3.18 9.46
CA LYS A 69 8.63 2.14 8.49
C LYS A 69 9.77 1.89 7.48
N PRO A 70 9.98 0.63 7.04
CA PRO A 70 10.91 0.34 5.94
C PRO A 70 10.44 1.02 4.65
N PHE A 71 11.34 1.15 3.68
CA PHE A 71 10.93 1.61 2.35
C PHE A 71 10.28 0.43 1.62
N CYS A 72 9.09 0.65 1.07
CA CYS A 72 8.41 -0.36 0.28
C CYS A 72 8.18 0.14 -1.14
N ALA A 73 8.14 -0.77 -2.10
CA ALA A 73 7.88 -0.50 -3.51
C ALA A 73 6.82 -1.48 -4.05
N CYS A 74 6.15 -1.08 -5.15
CA CYS A 74 5.14 -1.91 -5.80
C CYS A 74 5.70 -2.59 -7.04
N TYR A 75 5.37 -3.87 -7.20
CA TYR A 75 5.81 -4.73 -8.29
C TYR A 75 4.63 -5.41 -8.98
N ASP A 76 4.79 -5.73 -10.27
CA ASP A 76 3.88 -6.56 -11.05
C ASP A 76 4.06 -8.07 -10.73
N LYS A 77 3.39 -8.92 -11.51
CA LYS A 77 3.45 -10.40 -11.35
C LYS A 77 4.77 -11.00 -11.83
N GLU A 78 5.49 -10.29 -12.69
CA GLU A 78 6.77 -10.67 -13.28
C GLU A 78 7.97 -10.08 -12.50
N PHE A 79 7.70 -9.42 -11.37
CA PHE A 79 8.68 -8.72 -10.55
C PHE A 79 9.31 -7.47 -11.22
N GLY A 80 8.58 -6.86 -12.16
CA GLY A 80 8.83 -5.52 -12.69
C GLY A 80 8.32 -4.45 -11.72
N GLN A 81 9.15 -3.45 -11.45
CA GLN A 81 8.81 -2.38 -10.51
C GLN A 81 7.81 -1.39 -11.14
N ILE A 82 6.63 -1.25 -10.54
CA ILE A 82 5.57 -0.32 -10.96
C ILE A 82 5.71 1.03 -10.24
N LYS A 83 5.95 1.01 -8.91
CA LYS A 83 6.04 2.23 -8.08
C LYS A 83 7.37 2.29 -7.33
N GLY A 84 7.96 3.48 -7.34
CA GLY A 84 9.19 3.81 -6.62
C GLY A 84 9.10 3.57 -5.11
N PRO A 85 10.24 3.37 -4.42
CA PRO A 85 10.26 3.10 -2.99
C PRO A 85 9.80 4.28 -2.15
N SER A 86 8.97 4.04 -1.13
CA SER A 86 8.51 5.06 -0.18
C SER A 86 8.16 4.42 1.16
N LYS A 87 8.33 5.18 2.25
CA LYS A 87 7.90 4.78 3.60
C LYS A 87 6.39 4.89 3.81
N ASN A 88 5.71 5.60 2.91
CA ASN A 88 4.27 5.85 3.01
C ASN A 88 3.44 4.80 2.26
N ILE A 89 4.08 3.90 1.51
CA ILE A 89 3.39 2.80 0.84
C ILE A 89 2.99 1.78 1.90
N GLU A 90 1.71 1.43 1.91
CA GLU A 90 1.12 0.48 2.86
C GLU A 90 0.50 -0.73 2.16
N SER A 91 0.05 -0.57 0.92
CA SER A 91 -0.42 -1.65 0.04
C SER A 91 -0.01 -1.35 -1.40
N CYS A 92 0.07 -2.41 -2.21
CA CYS A 92 0.36 -2.32 -3.64
C CYS A 92 -0.66 -3.07 -4.50
N ASN A 93 -1.69 -3.67 -3.90
CA ASN A 93 -2.69 -4.43 -4.63
C ASN A 93 -3.49 -3.54 -5.59
N CYS A 94 -3.90 -2.35 -5.16
CA CYS A 94 -4.58 -1.40 -6.05
C CYS A 94 -3.67 -0.93 -7.17
N VAL A 95 -2.43 -0.55 -6.85
CA VAL A 95 -1.44 -0.10 -7.85
C VAL A 95 -1.19 -1.19 -8.90
N ARG A 96 -1.08 -2.46 -8.48
CA ARG A 96 -0.93 -3.59 -9.40
C ARG A 96 -2.18 -3.82 -10.25
N ALA A 97 -3.37 -3.73 -9.65
CA ALA A 97 -4.64 -3.83 -10.39
C ALA A 97 -4.80 -2.70 -11.42
N HIS A 98 -4.37 -1.48 -11.09
CA HIS A 98 -4.37 -0.34 -12.01
C HIS A 98 -3.41 -0.57 -13.18
N HIS A 99 -2.18 -1.02 -12.90
CA HIS A 99 -1.22 -1.38 -13.93
C HIS A 99 -1.76 -2.49 -14.87
N GLU A 100 -2.39 -3.52 -14.34
CA GLU A 100 -3.03 -4.58 -15.14
C GLU A 100 -4.20 -4.03 -15.97
N TRP A 101 -5.00 -3.12 -15.42
CA TRP A 101 -6.09 -2.45 -16.12
C TRP A 101 -5.59 -1.57 -17.27
N GLU A 102 -4.50 -0.82 -17.09
CA GLU A 102 -3.87 -0.01 -18.13
C GLU A 102 -3.42 -0.86 -19.32
N HIS A 103 -2.88 -2.05 -19.05
CA HIS A 103 -2.38 -2.99 -20.07
C HIS A 103 -3.43 -3.98 -20.58
N SER A 104 -4.67 -3.91 -20.09
CA SER A 104 -5.76 -4.77 -20.54
C SER A 104 -6.34 -4.32 -21.88
N THR A 105 -6.78 -5.29 -22.70
CA THR A 105 -7.52 -5.02 -23.93
C THR A 105 -8.91 -4.46 -23.63
N ASP A 106 -9.42 -3.54 -24.45
CA ASP A 106 -10.75 -2.92 -24.27
C ASP A 106 -11.90 -3.91 -24.03
N SER A 107 -11.87 -5.09 -24.66
CA SER A 107 -12.90 -6.13 -24.48
C SER A 107 -12.94 -6.75 -23.09
N ASN A 108 -11.86 -6.65 -22.32
CA ASN A 108 -11.74 -7.15 -20.94
C ASN A 108 -11.46 -6.02 -19.95
N LYS A 109 -11.50 -4.76 -20.41
CA LYS A 109 -11.19 -3.59 -19.61
C LYS A 109 -12.38 -3.34 -18.69
N GLY A 110 -12.23 -3.77 -17.44
CA GLY A 110 -13.16 -3.45 -16.37
C GLY A 110 -13.10 -1.97 -16.01
N HIS A 111 -13.63 -1.66 -14.84
CA HIS A 111 -13.58 -0.31 -14.28
C HIS A 111 -12.16 0.01 -13.80
N GLU A 112 -11.72 1.25 -14.01
CA GLU A 112 -10.42 1.71 -13.49
C GLU A 112 -10.44 1.68 -11.96
N PRO A 113 -9.51 0.97 -11.30
CA PRO A 113 -9.42 0.98 -9.85
C PRO A 113 -8.83 2.31 -9.39
N GLN A 114 -9.48 2.93 -8.40
CA GLN A 114 -9.06 4.20 -7.83
C GLN A 114 -8.16 3.95 -6.63
N CYS A 115 -6.90 4.32 -6.76
CA CYS A 115 -5.90 4.10 -5.72
C CYS A 115 -5.55 5.38 -4.97
N ASN A 116 -5.21 5.23 -3.69
CA ASN A 116 -4.54 6.28 -2.95
C ASN A 116 -3.11 6.41 -3.49
N THR A 117 -2.77 7.59 -4.01
CA THR A 117 -1.47 7.83 -4.67
C THR A 117 -0.28 7.76 -3.71
N THR A 118 -0.52 7.93 -2.41
CA THR A 118 0.53 7.92 -1.37
C THR A 118 0.71 6.52 -0.79
N SER A 119 -0.37 5.90 -0.31
CA SER A 119 -0.31 4.60 0.34
C SER A 119 -0.35 3.41 -0.62
N GLY A 120 -0.81 3.60 -1.86
CA GLY A 120 -0.99 2.54 -2.84
C GLY A 120 -2.19 1.61 -2.57
N ALA A 121 -2.92 1.86 -1.49
CA ALA A 121 -4.18 1.21 -1.15
C ALA A 121 -5.30 1.55 -2.13
N TYR A 122 -6.37 0.76 -2.11
CA TYR A 122 -7.65 1.17 -2.71
C TYR A 122 -8.24 2.35 -1.95
N ASN A 123 -8.79 3.32 -2.69
CA ASN A 123 -9.75 4.23 -2.09
C ASN A 123 -10.96 3.41 -1.64
N GLN A 124 -11.41 3.60 -0.39
CA GLN A 124 -12.48 2.76 0.18
C GLN A 124 -13.78 2.83 -0.63
N ILE A 125 -14.02 3.96 -1.30
CA ILE A 125 -15.09 4.09 -2.27
C ILE A 125 -14.46 3.96 -3.67
N GLN A 126 -14.98 3.03 -4.44
CA GLN A 126 -14.72 2.87 -5.87
C GLN A 126 -15.96 3.29 -6.64
N CYS A 127 -15.78 3.72 -7.88
CA CYS A 127 -16.89 4.13 -8.71
C CYS A 127 -16.59 3.95 -10.19
N ASN A 128 -17.65 3.93 -10.98
CA ASN A 128 -17.62 4.05 -12.42
C ASN A 128 -18.45 5.26 -12.86
N THR A 129 -18.95 5.25 -14.09
CA THR A 129 -19.78 6.32 -14.63
C THR A 129 -21.13 6.47 -13.92
N ASP A 130 -21.73 5.35 -13.49
CA ASP A 130 -23.14 5.29 -13.06
C ASP A 130 -23.34 4.77 -11.63
N GLU A 131 -22.33 4.12 -11.06
CA GLU A 131 -22.38 3.40 -9.80
C GLU A 131 -21.15 3.71 -8.93
N HIS A 132 -21.31 3.55 -7.62
CA HIS A 132 -20.24 3.54 -6.64
C HIS A 132 -20.44 2.43 -5.60
N TRP A 133 -19.35 1.97 -4.98
CA TRP A 133 -19.39 0.88 -4.00
C TRP A 133 -18.22 0.97 -3.03
N CYS A 134 -18.38 0.31 -1.87
CA CYS A 134 -17.31 0.18 -0.91
C CYS A 134 -16.41 -1.02 -1.27
N VAL A 135 -15.12 -0.89 -0.99
CA VAL A 135 -14.15 -1.98 -1.09
C VAL A 135 -13.29 -2.05 0.17
N ASP A 136 -12.74 -3.24 0.42
CA ASP A 136 -11.64 -3.40 1.36
C ASP A 136 -10.40 -2.64 0.86
N TRP A 137 -9.76 -1.91 1.76
CA TRP A 137 -8.70 -0.96 1.41
C TRP A 137 -7.44 -1.65 0.87
N ASP A 138 -7.18 -2.90 1.26
CA ASP A 138 -6.01 -3.65 0.83
C ASP A 138 -6.32 -4.54 -0.36
N THR A 139 -7.34 -5.39 -0.26
CA THR A 139 -7.64 -6.42 -1.26
C THR A 139 -8.49 -5.91 -2.43
N GLY A 140 -9.19 -4.79 -2.26
CA GLY A 140 -10.16 -4.30 -3.24
C GLY A 140 -11.46 -5.11 -3.29
N ALA A 141 -11.67 -6.05 -2.36
CA ALA A 141 -12.89 -6.85 -2.31
C ALA A 141 -14.11 -5.97 -2.04
N GLN A 142 -15.16 -6.11 -2.86
CA GLN A 142 -16.38 -5.33 -2.70
C GLN A 142 -17.06 -5.62 -1.34
N LEU A 143 -17.36 -4.55 -0.61
CA LEU A 143 -18.11 -4.56 0.64
C LEU A 143 -19.54 -4.08 0.37
N GLY A 144 -20.51 -4.98 0.50
CA GLY A 144 -21.92 -4.65 0.34
C GLY A 144 -22.37 -4.51 -1.11
N LEU A 145 -23.45 -3.75 -1.32
CA LEU A 145 -24.07 -3.53 -2.63
C LEU A 145 -23.52 -2.27 -3.29
N LYS A 146 -23.57 -2.26 -4.62
CA LYS A 146 -23.35 -1.05 -5.41
C LYS A 146 -24.54 -0.11 -5.30
N MET A 147 -24.27 1.18 -5.40
CA MET A 147 -25.25 2.25 -5.34
C MET A 147 -25.18 3.11 -6.58
N ASN A 148 -26.28 3.79 -6.93
CA ASN A 148 -26.35 4.67 -8.08
C ASN A 148 -25.58 5.98 -7.82
N GLY A 149 -24.97 6.52 -8.87
CA GLY A 149 -24.13 7.71 -8.86
C GLY A 149 -22.68 7.34 -9.12
N GLY A 150 -22.09 7.89 -10.19
CA GLY A 150 -20.69 7.65 -10.52
C GLY A 150 -19.72 8.54 -9.76
N CYS A 151 -18.46 8.56 -10.22
CA CYS A 151 -17.36 9.29 -9.58
C CYS A 151 -17.49 10.82 -9.50
N SER A 152 -18.42 11.41 -10.25
CA SER A 152 -18.73 12.85 -10.20
C SER A 152 -19.71 13.22 -9.10
N THR A 153 -20.32 12.24 -8.43
CA THR A 153 -21.29 12.46 -7.35
C THR A 153 -20.56 12.96 -6.11
N ASP A 154 -21.23 13.79 -5.30
CA ASP A 154 -20.70 14.16 -3.98
C ASP A 154 -20.78 12.95 -3.03
N LEU A 155 -19.63 12.31 -2.80
CA LEU A 155 -19.47 11.14 -1.95
C LEU A 155 -18.82 11.49 -0.59
N SER A 156 -18.68 12.79 -0.27
CA SER A 156 -17.99 13.26 0.93
C SER A 156 -18.66 12.82 2.24
N GLY A 157 -19.98 12.63 2.24
CA GLY A 157 -20.75 12.12 3.38
C GLY A 157 -20.82 10.60 3.48
N MET A 158 -20.26 9.86 2.51
CA MET A 158 -20.35 8.41 2.47
C MET A 158 -19.20 7.77 3.26
N THR A 159 -19.54 6.84 4.15
CA THR A 159 -18.57 6.10 4.95
C THR A 159 -18.67 4.60 4.71
N CYS A 160 -17.56 4.01 4.28
CA CYS A 160 -17.39 2.57 4.23
C CYS A 160 -17.06 2.05 5.64
N GLY A 161 -18.07 1.96 6.50
CA GLY A 161 -18.00 1.33 7.83
C GLY A 161 -17.24 -0.01 7.83
N VAL A 162 -16.51 -0.25 8.92
CA VAL A 162 -15.79 -1.49 9.16
C VAL A 162 -16.83 -2.60 9.45
N GLY A 163 -17.10 -3.46 8.48
CA GLY A 163 -17.96 -4.65 8.69
C GLY A 163 -19.41 -4.58 8.20
N GLY A 164 -19.70 -3.87 7.10
CA GLY A 164 -20.89 -4.16 6.28
C GLY A 164 -22.26 -3.80 6.86
N THR A 165 -22.36 -3.11 8.00
CA THR A 165 -23.62 -2.50 8.45
C THR A 165 -23.54 -0.99 8.26
N HIS A 166 -24.11 -0.49 7.17
CA HIS A 166 -24.26 0.95 6.96
C HIS A 166 -25.70 1.34 7.27
N HIS A 167 -25.87 2.20 8.27
CA HIS A 167 -27.08 2.97 8.40
C HIS A 167 -27.09 4.00 7.28
N GLY A 168 -27.92 3.78 6.26
CA GLY A 168 -28.30 4.84 5.34
C GLY A 168 -29.07 5.90 6.14
N HIS A 169 -28.49 7.09 6.27
CA HIS A 169 -29.28 8.26 6.63
C HIS A 169 -29.96 8.78 5.37
N SER A 170 -31.14 8.21 5.09
CA SER A 170 -32.19 8.98 4.42
C SER A 170 -32.73 9.97 5.44
N GLY A 171 -32.45 11.26 5.22
CA GLY A 171 -32.91 12.34 6.07
C GLY A 171 -33.25 13.56 5.23
N ASP A 172 -34.36 13.48 4.50
CA ASP A 172 -35.18 14.67 4.22
C ASP A 172 -35.72 15.19 5.57
N HIS A 173 -35.41 16.44 5.91
CA HIS A 173 -36.38 17.48 6.30
C HIS A 173 -35.73 18.66 7.04
N HIS A 174 -36.09 19.85 6.55
CA HIS A 174 -36.36 21.12 7.24
C HIS A 174 -35.45 21.61 8.37
N GLY A 175 -34.91 22.80 8.14
CA GLY A 175 -34.02 23.47 9.07
C GLY A 175 -34.69 24.10 10.27
N GLU A 176 -33.84 24.59 11.16
CA GLU A 176 -34.11 25.75 11.99
C GLU A 176 -32.76 26.38 12.36
N SER A 177 -32.60 27.65 12.01
CA SER A 177 -31.50 28.47 12.47
C SER A 177 -31.77 28.88 13.91
N ALA A 178 -30.93 28.42 14.84
CA ALA A 178 -30.86 29.00 16.18
C ALA A 178 -29.40 29.16 16.58
N HIS A 179 -28.85 30.33 16.25
CA HIS A 179 -27.65 30.85 16.88
C HIS A 179 -27.98 31.18 18.33
N HIS A 180 -27.37 30.46 19.28
CA HIS A 180 -27.24 30.95 20.64
C HIS A 180 -25.79 31.30 20.95
N HIS A 181 -25.58 32.60 21.09
CA HIS A 181 -24.42 33.26 21.64
C HIS A 181 -24.14 32.77 23.07
N GLY A 182 -22.95 32.22 23.30
CA GLY A 182 -22.38 32.05 24.64
C GLY A 182 -21.48 33.24 24.95
N ALA A 183 -21.83 34.02 25.97
CA ALA A 183 -20.93 34.99 26.58
C ALA A 183 -21.08 34.97 28.10
N SER A 184 -19.92 34.83 28.75
CA SER A 184 -19.49 35.29 30.08
C SER A 184 -20.26 34.83 31.33
N HIS A 185 -19.54 34.18 32.26
CA HIS A 185 -19.15 34.86 33.50
C HIS A 185 -17.99 34.15 34.23
N ASP A 186 -17.13 35.00 34.77
CA ASP A 186 -15.85 34.77 35.43
C ASP A 186 -15.91 34.18 36.86
N HIS A 187 -14.84 33.45 37.17
CA HIS A 187 -14.02 33.37 38.39
C HIS A 187 -14.63 33.48 39.81
N SER A 188 -14.21 32.56 40.70
CA SER A 188 -13.27 32.87 41.81
C SER A 188 -12.86 31.65 42.68
N GLY A 189 -11.54 31.50 42.89
CA GLY A 189 -10.82 30.98 44.07
C GLY A 189 -10.98 29.49 44.50
N SER A 190 -9.99 28.78 45.07
CA SER A 190 -8.70 29.19 45.66
C SER A 190 -7.81 27.96 45.95
N GLY A 191 -6.49 28.13 45.82
CA GLY A 191 -5.41 27.44 46.57
C GLY A 191 -4.98 26.05 46.08
N SER A 192 -3.71 25.65 46.08
CA SER A 192 -2.43 26.27 46.45
C SER A 192 -1.29 25.30 46.10
N ASP A 193 -0.09 25.85 45.86
CA ASP A 193 1.26 25.23 45.93
C ASP A 193 1.66 24.19 44.86
N GLY A 194 2.82 24.27 44.18
CA GLY A 194 3.94 25.20 44.28
C GLY A 194 5.05 24.90 43.25
N THR A 195 5.80 25.97 42.91
CA THR A 195 7.24 26.05 42.57
C THR A 195 7.81 25.12 41.47
N SER A 196 8.11 25.59 40.25
CA SER A 196 9.19 26.51 39.78
C SER A 196 10.46 25.79 39.32
N HIS A 197 10.83 25.93 38.04
CA HIS A 197 11.97 26.77 37.63
C HIS A 197 12.02 26.95 36.11
N HIS A 198 11.91 28.22 35.71
CA HIS A 198 12.27 28.74 34.40
C HIS A 198 13.78 29.03 34.35
N GLY A 199 14.41 28.66 33.23
CA GLY A 199 15.65 29.26 32.74
C GLY A 199 15.34 29.97 31.43
N ASP A 200 15.43 31.29 31.46
CA ASP A 200 15.24 32.25 30.36
C ASP A 200 16.53 32.44 29.55
N SER A 201 16.42 33.26 28.50
CA SER A 201 17.41 33.79 27.55
C SER A 201 17.62 32.93 26.30
N GLY A 202 17.32 33.36 25.07
CA GLY A 202 17.15 34.71 24.54
C GLY A 202 18.29 34.97 23.56
N HIS A 203 17.97 35.19 22.27
CA HIS A 203 18.55 36.26 21.46
C HIS A 203 18.01 36.22 20.02
N HIS A 204 17.27 37.28 19.68
CA HIS A 204 17.21 37.83 18.33
C HIS A 204 18.56 38.49 18.00
N GLY A 205 18.98 38.36 16.74
CA GLY A 205 20.11 39.08 16.17
C GLY A 205 20.05 39.03 14.64
N ASP A 206 19.56 40.12 14.05
CA ASP A 206 19.72 40.46 12.63
C ASP A 206 21.20 40.52 12.23
N SER A 207 21.49 40.25 10.94
CA SER A 207 22.07 41.23 9.99
C SER A 207 22.83 40.60 8.80
N SER A 208 22.31 40.89 7.60
CA SER A 208 22.95 41.36 6.35
C SER A 208 24.37 40.93 5.90
N HIS A 209 24.41 40.55 4.61
CA HIS A 209 25.33 40.99 3.52
C HIS A 209 26.84 40.71 3.60
N HIS A 210 27.33 39.99 2.59
CA HIS A 210 28.47 40.24 1.67
C HIS A 210 28.62 38.93 0.83
N GLY A 211 28.79 38.90 -0.48
CA GLY A 211 29.54 39.79 -1.36
C GLY A 211 30.80 39.06 -1.86
N ASP A 212 30.70 38.54 -3.09
CA ASP A 212 31.76 38.45 -4.10
C ASP A 212 32.66 37.20 -4.30
N ALA A 213 32.88 36.97 -5.60
CA ALA A 213 34.02 36.43 -6.35
C ALA A 213 34.51 34.96 -6.20
N GLY A 214 34.27 34.18 -7.26
CA GLY A 214 35.25 34.05 -8.36
C GLY A 214 36.24 32.86 -8.36
N HIS A 215 36.38 32.28 -9.57
CA HIS A 215 37.44 31.37 -10.09
C HIS A 215 37.39 29.91 -9.59
N HIS A 216 37.40 28.86 -10.42
CA HIS A 216 37.90 28.63 -11.79
C HIS A 216 36.96 27.71 -12.58
#